data_AF-A0A3P3Y772-F1
#
_entry.id   AF-A0A3P3Y772-F1
#
_cell.length_a   1.000
_cell.length_b   1.000
_cell.length_c   1.000
_cell.angle_alpha   90.00
_cell.angle_beta   90.00
_cell.angle_gamma   90.00
#
_symmetry.space_group_name_H-M   'P 1'
#
loop_
_entity.id
_entity.type
_entity.pdbx_description
1 polymer ?
#
loop_
_entity_poly.entity_id
_entity_poly.type
_entity_poly.pdbx_seq_one_letter_code
_entity_poly.pdbx_strand_id
1 'polypeptide(L)'
;MSSVMRVPPPLADADLNSRLAGPVGRFQIGRRVPERDQTGMVAEGQSSSSDDLEKDLRLAAEIGTGLLARNEELERALADAQEREASALATCDDLRRRIAISEDEILALSADVMQLSKPDPRLKEAAARIRQLENALRDAKQVADENDDAVVNQHTGGGESDDHYTAAGLGPISRRNALSELKSFARERQLERELAERQRSLAETRMALEDARTQTAGLSGTVANLTAANARLRETVEALEEELAKRGEQRSRASSATTLLEEMTKNDEPASIGNDRNGGNVLVEFFFLTAMACKLELVRQGLSSEVYTITNEQLYDDMVREQQPVPFCYYHYWIKARLTQTLRMRDQQAKSETSIWHALWNWI
;
A
#
# COMPACT_ATOMS: atom_id res chain seq x y z
N MET A 1 25.88 7.60 23.09
CA MET A 1 25.71 6.27 23.71
C MET A 1 24.33 5.76 23.30
N SER A 2 24.25 5.07 22.15
CA SER A 2 22.97 4.58 21.62
C SER A 2 22.71 3.16 22.12
N SER A 3 21.61 2.99 22.84
CA SER A 3 21.08 1.69 23.26
C SER A 3 20.47 1.00 22.04
N VAL A 4 21.20 0.02 21.50
CA VAL A 4 20.71 -0.85 20.42
C VAL A 4 19.77 -1.87 21.06
N MET A 5 18.46 -1.71 20.84
CA MET A 5 17.48 -2.73 21.17
C MET A 5 17.78 -3.99 20.33
N ARG A 6 18.30 -5.03 20.98
CA ARG A 6 18.40 -6.36 20.39
C ARG A 6 17.01 -6.97 20.33
N VAL A 7 16.47 -7.10 19.13
CA VAL A 7 15.30 -7.93 18.84
C VAL A 7 15.70 -9.39 19.12
N PRO A 8 14.96 -10.14 19.97
CA PRO A 8 15.25 -11.54 20.21
C PRO A 8 14.99 -12.34 18.93
N PRO A 9 15.80 -13.37 18.62
CA PRO A 9 15.58 -14.20 17.44
C PRO A 9 14.23 -14.92 17.53
N PRO A 10 13.57 -15.17 16.39
CA PRO A 10 12.32 -15.94 16.37
C PRO A 10 12.59 -17.33 16.97
N LEU A 11 11.81 -17.68 17.98
CA LEU A 11 11.79 -19.02 18.55
C LEU A 11 11.47 -20.02 17.43
N ALA A 12 12.33 -21.00 17.28
CA ALA A 12 12.40 -21.90 16.14
C ALA A 12 11.09 -22.66 15.88
N ASP A 13 10.48 -22.40 14.72
CA ASP A 13 9.44 -23.24 14.11
C ASP A 13 9.89 -24.70 13.92
N ALA A 14 11.20 -24.95 13.95
CA ALA A 14 11.80 -26.27 13.83
C ALA A 14 11.46 -27.21 15.01
N ASP A 15 11.23 -26.69 16.23
CA ASP A 15 10.97 -27.53 17.41
C ASP A 15 9.48 -27.93 17.52
N LEU A 16 8.58 -27.17 16.90
CA LEU A 16 7.17 -27.54 16.76
C LEU A 16 7.00 -28.57 15.63
N ASN A 17 7.71 -28.39 14.52
CA ASN A 17 7.67 -29.29 13.38
C ASN A 17 8.38 -30.63 13.65
N SER A 18 9.46 -30.65 14.44
CA SER A 18 10.13 -31.90 14.85
C SER A 18 9.26 -32.77 15.76
N ARG A 19 8.41 -32.14 16.59
CA ARG A 19 7.39 -32.83 17.41
C ARG A 19 6.22 -33.38 16.58
N LEU A 20 5.93 -32.80 15.43
CA LEU A 20 4.91 -33.28 14.49
C LEU A 20 5.46 -34.32 13.49
N ALA A 21 6.79 -34.41 13.33
CA ALA A 21 7.47 -35.28 12.35
C ALA A 21 8.00 -36.61 12.94
N GLY A 22 7.41 -37.10 14.05
CA GLY A 22 7.59 -38.49 14.48
C GLY A 22 6.97 -39.48 13.47
N PRO A 23 7.32 -40.78 13.52
CA PRO A 23 6.83 -41.78 12.57
C PRO A 23 5.30 -41.88 12.63
N VAL A 24 4.63 -41.20 11.70
CA VAL A 24 3.21 -41.26 11.32
C VAL A 24 2.31 -41.91 12.39
N GLY A 25 2.27 -41.29 13.56
CA GLY A 25 1.16 -41.45 14.48
C GLY A 25 0.03 -40.66 13.86
N ARG A 26 -0.95 -41.34 13.26
CA ARG A 26 -2.22 -40.73 12.88
C ARG A 26 -2.71 -39.89 14.07
N PHE A 27 -2.70 -38.56 13.94
CA PHE A 27 -3.51 -37.69 14.80
C PHE A 27 -4.98 -38.01 14.48
N GLN A 28 -5.48 -39.08 15.08
CA GLN A 28 -6.90 -39.37 15.16
C GLN A 28 -7.50 -38.37 16.14
N ILE A 29 -7.86 -37.18 15.63
CA ILE A 29 -8.89 -36.35 16.26
C ILE A 29 -10.21 -37.09 15.99
N GLY A 30 -10.42 -38.15 16.75
CA GLY A 30 -11.43 -39.16 16.50
C GLY A 30 -11.18 -40.29 17.47
N ARG A 31 -12.01 -40.36 18.52
CA ARG A 31 -11.97 -41.43 19.51
C ARG A 31 -11.81 -42.78 18.82
N ARG A 32 -10.93 -43.64 19.36
CA ARG A 32 -10.79 -45.03 18.91
C ARG A 32 -12.19 -45.64 18.80
N VAL A 33 -12.58 -46.05 17.59
CA VAL A 33 -13.73 -46.92 17.39
C VAL A 33 -13.51 -48.11 18.31
N PRO A 34 -14.38 -48.34 19.31
CA PRO A 34 -14.09 -49.38 20.27
C PRO A 34 -14.17 -50.72 19.54
N GLU A 35 -13.12 -51.53 19.71
CA GLU A 35 -13.05 -52.85 19.07
C GLU A 35 -14.28 -53.65 19.50
N ARG A 36 -15.11 -54.03 18.54
CA ARG A 36 -16.22 -54.94 18.77
C ARG A 36 -15.68 -56.35 18.65
N ASP A 37 -16.02 -57.19 19.61
CA ASP A 37 -15.69 -58.61 19.52
C ASP A 37 -16.50 -59.28 18.40
N GLN A 38 -16.24 -60.57 18.15
CA GLN A 38 -16.92 -61.34 17.12
C GLN A 38 -18.45 -61.47 17.36
N THR A 39 -18.95 -61.09 18.54
CA THR A 39 -20.38 -61.07 18.86
C THR A 39 -21.05 -59.72 18.59
N GLY A 40 -20.28 -58.72 18.17
CA GLY A 40 -20.77 -57.37 17.91
C GLY A 40 -20.93 -56.53 19.19
N MET A 41 -20.52 -57.06 20.35
CA MET A 41 -20.47 -56.35 21.61
C MET A 41 -19.21 -55.48 21.64
N VAL A 42 -19.38 -54.23 22.03
CA VAL A 42 -18.28 -53.30 22.24
C VAL A 42 -17.43 -53.87 23.37
N ALA A 43 -16.19 -54.28 23.10
CA ALA A 43 -15.28 -54.69 24.17
C ALA A 43 -15.24 -53.54 25.17
N GLU A 44 -15.47 -53.81 26.46
CA GLU A 44 -15.48 -52.82 27.53
C GLU A 44 -14.16 -52.05 27.49
N GLY A 45 -14.19 -50.96 26.73
CA GLY A 45 -13.04 -50.16 26.40
C GLY A 45 -12.64 -49.48 27.68
N GLN A 46 -11.37 -49.67 28.04
CA GLN A 46 -10.69 -48.92 29.09
C GLN A 46 -11.21 -47.49 29.08
N SER A 47 -11.98 -47.15 30.11
CA SER A 47 -12.49 -45.82 30.34
C SER A 47 -11.30 -44.87 30.21
N SER A 48 -11.27 -44.06 29.14
CA SER A 48 -10.42 -42.87 29.13
C SER A 48 -10.76 -42.13 30.40
N SER A 49 -9.79 -42.07 31.31
CA SER A 49 -10.03 -41.49 32.62
C SER A 49 -10.55 -40.07 32.41
N SER A 50 -11.46 -39.62 33.27
CA SER A 50 -11.99 -38.25 33.25
C SER A 50 -10.88 -37.20 33.08
N ASP A 51 -9.68 -37.50 33.59
CA ASP A 51 -8.47 -36.68 33.50
C ASP A 51 -7.99 -36.44 32.07
N ASP A 52 -8.14 -37.38 31.14
CA ASP A 52 -7.67 -37.21 29.76
C ASP A 52 -8.63 -36.33 28.95
N LEU A 53 -9.94 -36.44 29.18
CA LEU A 53 -10.92 -35.52 28.59
C LEU A 53 -10.72 -34.09 29.09
N GLU A 54 -10.41 -33.91 30.37
CA GLU A 54 -10.14 -32.59 30.93
C GLU A 54 -8.87 -31.96 30.33
N LYS A 55 -7.82 -32.75 30.09
CA LYS A 55 -6.61 -32.28 29.38
C LYS A 55 -6.92 -31.84 27.95
N ASP A 56 -7.71 -32.62 27.21
CA ASP A 56 -8.08 -32.30 25.84
C ASP A 56 -8.92 -31.02 25.76
N LEU A 57 -9.86 -30.84 26.70
CA LEU A 57 -10.67 -29.62 26.79
C LEU A 57 -9.84 -28.39 27.13
N ARG A 58 -8.86 -28.52 28.04
CA ARG A 58 -7.91 -27.44 28.34
C ARG A 58 -7.06 -27.09 27.12
N LEU A 59 -6.52 -28.09 26.42
CA LEU A 59 -5.74 -27.88 25.20
C LEU A 59 -6.57 -27.18 24.11
N ALA A 60 -7.82 -27.62 23.91
CA ALA A 60 -8.72 -27.01 22.95
C ALA A 60 -9.04 -25.54 23.31
N ALA A 61 -9.21 -25.24 24.60
CA ALA A 61 -9.41 -23.89 25.07
C ALA A 61 -8.16 -23.01 24.86
N GLU A 62 -6.96 -23.52 25.15
CA GLU A 62 -5.69 -22.82 24.91
C GLU A 62 -5.46 -22.54 23.41
N ILE A 63 -5.75 -23.52 22.55
CA ILE A 63 -5.69 -23.32 21.09
C ILE A 63 -6.73 -22.29 20.66
N GLY A 64 -7.96 -22.38 21.18
CA GLY A 64 -9.05 -21.46 20.86
C GLY A 64 -8.73 -20.01 21.23
N THR A 65 -8.20 -19.77 22.44
CA THR A 65 -7.78 -18.43 22.87
C THR A 65 -6.59 -17.91 22.07
N GLY A 66 -5.62 -18.78 21.75
CA GLY A 66 -4.48 -18.45 20.90
C GLY A 66 -4.90 -18.05 19.48
N LEU A 67 -5.85 -18.78 18.88
CA LEU A 67 -6.39 -18.45 17.56
C LEU A 67 -7.17 -17.12 17.57
N LEU A 68 -7.97 -16.87 18.61
CA LEU A 68 -8.69 -15.59 18.76
C LEU A 68 -7.72 -14.41 18.89
N ALA A 69 -6.71 -14.51 19.76
CA ALA A 69 -5.71 -13.46 19.94
C ALA A 69 -4.95 -13.16 18.63
N ARG A 70 -4.61 -14.20 17.87
CA ARG A 70 -3.96 -14.04 16.56
C ARG A 70 -4.88 -13.41 15.53
N ASN A 71 -6.17 -13.73 15.56
CA ASN A 71 -7.15 -13.10 14.68
C ASN A 71 -7.28 -11.60 14.97
N GLU A 72 -7.36 -11.21 16.24
CA GLU A 72 -7.37 -9.79 16.63
C GLU A 72 -6.07 -9.06 16.21
N GLU A 73 -4.92 -9.72 16.32
CA GLU A 73 -3.65 -9.16 15.85
C GLU A 73 -3.64 -8.94 14.33
N LEU A 74 -4.17 -9.90 13.56
CA LEU A 74 -4.34 -9.76 12.11
C LEU A 74 -5.32 -8.65 11.75
N GLU A 75 -6.42 -8.49 12.48
CA GLU A 75 -7.37 -7.39 12.27
C GLU A 75 -6.73 -6.02 12.52
N ARG A 76 -5.93 -5.89 13.60
CA ARG A 76 -5.16 -4.65 13.86
C ARG A 76 -4.13 -4.39 12.76
N ALA A 77 -3.39 -5.41 12.33
CA ALA A 77 -2.40 -5.27 11.26
C ALA A 77 -3.04 -4.89 9.91
N LEU A 78 -4.23 -5.42 9.62
CA LEU A 78 -5.00 -5.05 8.44
C LEU A 78 -5.45 -3.59 8.50
N ALA A 79 -5.93 -3.12 9.66
CA ALA A 79 -6.34 -1.73 9.84
C ALA A 79 -5.15 -0.76 9.64
N ASP A 80 -3.99 -1.05 10.24
CA ASP A 80 -2.77 -0.28 10.06
C ASP A 80 -2.32 -0.24 8.58
N ALA A 81 -2.44 -1.36 7.86
CA ALA A 81 -2.11 -1.43 6.44
C ALA A 81 -3.05 -0.56 5.59
N GLN A 82 -4.35 -0.60 5.88
CA GLN A 82 -5.36 0.24 5.21
C GLN A 82 -5.12 1.74 5.47
N GLU A 83 -4.73 2.13 6.68
CA GLU A 83 -4.40 3.52 6.99
C GLU A 83 -3.16 4.00 6.21
N ARG A 84 -2.12 3.16 6.12
CA ARG A 84 -0.92 3.46 5.32
C ARG A 84 -1.24 3.58 3.84
N GLU A 85 -2.11 2.72 3.31
CA GLU A 85 -2.58 2.80 1.93
C GLU A 85 -3.32 4.12 1.67
N ALA A 86 -4.26 4.49 2.55
CA ALA A 86 -5.00 5.75 2.44
C ALA A 86 -4.07 6.99 2.47
N SER A 87 -3.06 6.97 3.34
CA SER A 87 -2.03 8.03 3.42
C SER A 87 -1.18 8.09 2.13
N ALA A 88 -0.78 6.94 1.60
CA ALA A 88 -0.04 6.85 0.33
C ALA A 88 -0.87 7.38 -0.85
N LEU A 89 -2.16 7.07 -0.90
CA LEU A 89 -3.07 7.61 -1.93
C LEU A 89 -3.21 9.13 -1.83
N ALA A 90 -3.36 9.67 -0.62
CA ALA A 90 -3.43 11.11 -0.40
C ALA A 90 -2.15 11.83 -0.87
N THR A 91 -0.97 11.25 -0.61
CA THR A 91 0.30 11.82 -1.11
C THR A 91 0.44 11.72 -2.63
N CYS A 92 -0.03 10.64 -3.26
CA CYS A 92 -0.07 10.53 -4.72
C CYS A 92 -0.94 11.62 -5.35
N ASP A 93 -2.11 11.91 -4.76
CA ASP A 93 -3.02 12.93 -5.25
C ASP A 93 -2.49 14.36 -5.05
N ASP A 94 -1.74 14.61 -3.98
CA ASP A 94 -1.00 15.87 -3.80
C ASP A 94 0.09 16.04 -4.88
N LEU A 95 0.89 15.00 -5.12
CA LEU A 95 1.93 15.03 -6.15
C LEU A 95 1.33 15.26 -7.55
N ARG A 96 0.21 14.60 -7.88
CA ARG A 96 -0.50 14.83 -9.15
C ARG A 96 -0.96 16.27 -9.29
N ARG A 97 -1.52 16.87 -8.22
CA ARG A 97 -1.91 18.29 -8.22
C ARG A 97 -0.72 19.21 -8.45
N ARG A 98 0.41 18.94 -7.78
CA ARG A 98 1.64 19.72 -7.96
C ARG A 98 2.21 19.60 -9.38
N ILE A 99 2.17 18.41 -9.97
CA ILE A 99 2.58 18.20 -11.37
C ILE A 99 1.68 19.02 -12.31
N ALA A 100 0.35 18.96 -12.14
CA ALA A 100 -0.57 19.74 -12.96
C ALA A 100 -0.30 21.25 -12.88
N ILE A 101 -0.06 21.79 -11.67
CA ILE A 101 0.33 23.20 -11.50
C ILE A 101 1.63 23.51 -12.25
N SER A 102 2.64 22.63 -12.13
CA SER A 102 3.91 22.84 -12.83
C SER A 102 3.79 22.74 -14.36
N GLU A 103 2.91 21.89 -14.88
CA GLU A 103 2.62 21.81 -16.31
C GLU A 103 1.98 23.10 -16.82
N ASP A 104 1.02 23.66 -16.08
CA ASP A 104 0.42 24.97 -16.39
C ASP A 104 1.45 26.11 -16.34
N GLU A 105 2.35 26.12 -15.36
CA GLU A 105 3.46 27.08 -15.27
C GLU A 105 4.43 26.98 -16.45
N ILE A 106 4.80 25.75 -16.85
CA ILE A 106 5.66 25.50 -18.01
C ILE A 106 4.97 26.00 -19.29
N LEU A 107 3.66 25.77 -19.43
CA LEU A 107 2.89 26.26 -20.58
C LEU A 107 2.86 27.80 -20.61
N ALA A 108 2.63 28.44 -19.47
CA ALA A 108 2.65 29.90 -19.35
C ALA A 108 4.04 30.48 -19.71
N LEU A 109 5.12 29.93 -19.14
CA LEU A 109 6.48 30.35 -19.44
C LEU A 109 6.84 30.10 -20.91
N SER A 110 6.39 28.98 -21.49
CA SER A 110 6.61 28.70 -22.92
C SER A 110 5.90 29.71 -23.80
N ALA A 111 4.69 30.13 -23.44
CA ALA A 111 3.97 31.18 -24.13
C ALA A 111 4.70 32.53 -24.04
N ASP A 112 5.23 32.87 -22.86
CA ASP A 112 6.02 34.10 -22.65
C ASP A 112 7.31 34.08 -23.47
N VAL A 113 8.04 32.96 -23.49
CA VAL A 113 9.23 32.78 -24.35
C VAL A 113 8.85 32.92 -25.82
N MET A 114 7.74 32.34 -26.27
CA MET A 114 7.27 32.53 -27.64
C MET A 114 6.97 34.01 -27.94
N GLN A 115 6.37 34.75 -27.01
CA GLN A 115 6.14 36.18 -27.17
C GLN A 115 7.43 36.99 -27.25
N LEU A 116 8.42 36.69 -26.39
CA LEU A 116 9.73 37.35 -26.38
C LEU A 116 10.57 36.97 -27.61
N SER A 117 10.39 35.77 -28.16
CA SER A 117 11.07 35.31 -29.38
C SER A 117 10.54 35.99 -30.65
N LYS A 118 9.36 36.61 -30.59
CA LYS A 118 8.85 37.39 -31.73
C LYS A 118 9.80 38.57 -31.96
N PRO A 119 10.35 38.71 -33.18
CA PRO A 119 11.33 39.75 -33.45
C PRO A 119 10.71 41.11 -33.19
N ASP A 120 11.27 41.85 -32.23
CA ASP A 120 10.81 43.18 -31.87
C ASP A 120 10.82 44.07 -33.13
N PRO A 121 9.64 44.56 -33.59
CA PRO A 121 9.58 45.42 -34.76
C PRO A 121 10.46 46.67 -34.61
N ARG A 122 10.70 47.13 -33.38
CA ARG A 122 11.58 48.28 -33.10
C ARG A 122 13.04 47.95 -33.38
N LEU A 123 13.49 46.72 -33.13
CA LEU A 123 14.84 46.28 -33.50
C LEU A 123 15.01 46.20 -35.02
N LYS A 124 13.98 45.75 -35.75
CA LYS A 124 14.00 45.78 -37.23
C LYS A 124 14.05 47.20 -37.77
N GLU A 125 13.28 48.11 -37.19
CA GLU A 125 13.26 49.53 -37.57
C GLU A 125 14.60 50.23 -37.24
N ALA A 126 15.16 49.95 -36.05
CA ALA A 126 16.48 50.44 -35.66
C ALA A 126 17.58 49.92 -36.60
N ALA A 127 17.56 48.64 -36.98
CA ALA A 127 18.49 48.07 -37.94
C ALA A 127 18.35 48.71 -39.33
N ALA A 128 17.12 49.00 -39.78
CA ALA A 128 16.88 49.72 -41.02
C ALA A 128 17.44 51.15 -40.97
N ARG A 129 17.25 51.85 -39.85
CA ARG A 129 17.76 53.21 -39.62
C ARG A 129 19.29 53.25 -39.54
N ILE A 130 19.92 52.26 -38.92
CA ILE A 130 21.38 52.11 -38.90
C ILE A 130 21.91 51.95 -40.32
N ARG A 131 21.33 51.07 -41.15
CA ARG A 131 21.73 50.91 -42.56
C ARG A 131 21.59 52.21 -43.36
N GLN A 132 20.53 52.99 -43.12
CA GLN A 132 20.35 54.29 -43.76
C GLN A 132 21.46 55.27 -43.37
N LEU A 133 21.82 55.33 -42.08
CA LEU A 133 22.90 56.19 -41.59
C LEU A 133 24.27 55.73 -42.10
N GLU A 134 24.52 54.42 -42.18
CA GLU A 134 25.76 53.86 -42.75
C GLU A 134 25.93 54.21 -44.23
N ASN A 135 24.84 54.13 -45.00
CA ASN A 135 24.85 54.56 -46.40
C ASN A 135 25.10 56.06 -46.53
N ALA A 136 24.39 56.89 -45.76
CA ALA A 136 24.60 58.34 -45.76
C ALA A 136 26.03 58.75 -45.37
N LEU A 137 26.64 58.03 -44.42
CA LEU A 137 28.04 58.25 -44.04
C LEU A 137 29.00 57.86 -45.18
N ARG A 138 28.73 56.75 -45.88
CA ARG A 138 29.51 56.32 -47.04
C ARG A 138 29.45 57.36 -48.17
N ASP A 139 28.26 57.85 -48.48
CA ASP A 139 28.05 58.88 -49.50
C ASP A 139 28.77 60.18 -49.13
N ALA A 140 28.68 60.62 -47.86
CA ALA A 140 29.36 61.81 -47.38
C ALA A 140 30.89 61.67 -47.42
N LYS A 141 31.44 60.48 -47.13
CA LYS A 141 32.87 60.23 -47.28
C LYS A 141 33.31 60.30 -48.74
N GLN A 142 32.54 59.74 -49.66
CA GLN A 142 32.86 59.80 -51.08
C GLN A 142 32.90 61.25 -51.59
N VAL A 143 31.95 62.09 -51.17
CA VAL A 143 31.94 63.53 -51.49
C VAL A 143 33.13 64.27 -50.85
N ALA A 144 33.58 63.86 -49.66
CA ALA A 144 34.77 64.45 -49.03
C ALA A 144 36.05 64.06 -49.76
N ASP A 145 36.20 62.78 -50.14
CA ASP A 145 37.36 62.30 -50.91
C ASP A 145 37.42 62.96 -52.30
N GLU A 146 36.28 63.16 -52.96
CA GLU A 146 36.18 63.90 -54.24
C GLU A 146 36.54 65.40 -54.09
N ASN A 147 36.29 66.01 -52.93
CA ASN A 147 36.67 67.39 -52.64
C ASN A 147 38.15 67.54 -52.22
N ASP A 148 38.71 66.56 -51.51
CA ASP A 148 40.14 66.57 -51.18
C ASP A 148 41.00 66.41 -52.46
N ASP A 149 40.55 65.59 -53.42
CA ASP A 149 41.17 65.50 -54.74
C ASP A 149 41.03 66.81 -55.55
N ALA A 150 40.00 67.62 -55.30
CA ALA A 150 39.85 68.95 -55.90
C ALA A 150 40.73 70.03 -55.25
N VAL A 151 41.06 69.90 -53.96
CA VAL A 151 41.88 70.86 -53.20
C VAL A 151 43.39 70.62 -53.39
N VAL A 152 43.82 69.39 -53.66
CA VAL A 152 45.25 69.07 -53.90
C VAL A 152 45.81 69.71 -55.20
N ASN A 153 44.97 70.27 -56.08
CA ASN A 153 45.41 71.02 -57.27
C ASN A 153 45.50 72.54 -57.09
N GLN A 154 45.26 73.08 -55.90
CA GLN A 154 45.48 74.51 -55.60
C GLN A 154 45.96 74.68 -54.16
N HIS A 155 47.26 74.66 -53.92
CA HIS A 155 47.99 75.61 -53.06
C HIS A 155 49.45 75.18 -52.90
N THR A 156 50.28 75.62 -53.85
CA THR A 156 51.69 75.92 -53.61
C THR A 156 51.79 77.33 -53.02
N GLY A 157 52.38 77.48 -51.83
CA GLY A 157 52.75 78.82 -51.34
C GLY A 157 52.91 78.98 -49.84
N GLY A 158 54.14 78.70 -49.36
CA GLY A 158 54.97 79.57 -48.50
C GLY A 158 54.40 80.24 -47.24
N GLY A 159 55.20 80.20 -46.17
CA GLY A 159 55.17 81.23 -45.12
C GLY A 159 55.67 80.78 -43.76
N GLU A 160 56.98 80.89 -43.53
CA GLU A 160 57.59 81.01 -42.20
C GLU A 160 57.13 82.32 -41.52
N SER A 161 56.95 82.30 -40.19
CA SER A 161 57.44 83.39 -39.31
C SER A 161 57.35 82.98 -37.83
N ASP A 162 58.50 83.08 -37.17
CA ASP A 162 58.69 83.21 -35.72
C ASP A 162 58.00 84.46 -35.15
N ASP A 163 57.56 84.38 -33.87
CA ASP A 163 58.12 85.12 -32.72
C ASP A 163 57.12 85.46 -31.60
N HIS A 164 57.55 85.15 -30.37
CA HIS A 164 57.35 85.78 -29.06
C HIS A 164 55.98 86.36 -28.62
N TYR A 165 55.50 85.95 -27.42
CA TYR A 165 55.61 86.73 -26.17
C TYR A 165 55.03 85.97 -24.96
N THR A 166 55.79 86.03 -23.86
CA THR A 166 55.44 85.64 -22.49
C THR A 166 54.55 86.70 -21.83
N ALA A 167 53.45 86.32 -21.17
CA ALA A 167 52.99 86.92 -19.90
C ALA A 167 51.67 86.30 -19.40
N ALA A 168 51.59 86.22 -18.06
CA ALA A 168 50.40 86.12 -17.22
C ALA A 168 49.67 84.77 -17.18
N GLY A 169 49.91 84.05 -16.08
CA GLY A 169 49.09 82.95 -15.62
C GLY A 169 47.63 83.35 -15.42
N LEU A 170 46.76 82.33 -15.51
CA LEU A 170 45.29 82.39 -15.55
C LEU A 170 44.71 82.68 -16.94
N GLY A 171 45.20 81.96 -17.96
CA GLY A 171 44.46 81.80 -19.22
C GLY A 171 43.13 81.06 -19.00
N PRO A 172 42.08 81.39 -19.76
CA PRO A 172 40.78 80.74 -19.65
C PRO A 172 41.01 79.25 -19.86
N ILE A 173 40.57 78.41 -18.92
CA ILE A 173 40.46 76.96 -19.14
C ILE A 173 39.75 76.83 -20.48
N SER A 174 40.50 76.44 -21.51
CA SER A 174 40.02 76.42 -22.89
C SER A 174 38.71 75.65 -22.86
N ARG A 175 37.59 76.26 -23.28
CA ARG A 175 36.26 75.62 -23.28
C ARG A 175 36.31 74.18 -23.81
N ARG A 176 37.26 73.92 -24.70
CA ARG A 176 37.58 72.62 -25.28
C ARG A 176 38.06 71.58 -24.24
N ASN A 177 38.91 71.94 -23.28
CA ASN A 177 39.39 71.07 -22.20
C ASN A 177 38.30 70.82 -21.15
N ALA A 178 37.55 71.86 -20.77
CA ALA A 178 36.41 71.70 -19.87
C ALA A 178 35.34 70.78 -20.49
N LEU A 179 35.07 70.89 -21.80
CA LEU A 179 34.15 70.00 -22.51
C LEU A 179 34.69 68.57 -22.66
N SER A 180 36.00 68.36 -22.81
CA SER A 180 36.57 67.01 -22.86
C SER A 180 36.50 66.31 -21.51
N GLU A 181 36.76 67.03 -20.41
CA GLU A 181 36.63 66.50 -19.05
C GLU A 181 35.16 66.20 -18.70
N LEU A 182 34.22 67.04 -19.13
CA LEU A 182 32.78 66.79 -18.93
C LEU A 182 32.31 65.58 -19.73
N LYS A 183 32.84 65.38 -20.94
CA LYS A 183 32.58 64.17 -21.76
C LYS A 183 33.21 62.92 -21.17
N SER A 184 34.42 63.00 -20.60
CA SER A 184 35.04 61.85 -19.93
C SER A 184 34.27 61.48 -18.67
N PHE A 185 33.87 62.47 -17.87
CA PHE A 185 33.06 62.25 -16.67
C PHE A 185 31.67 61.66 -16.99
N ALA A 186 31.02 62.13 -18.05
CA ALA A 186 29.75 61.56 -18.49
C ALA A 186 29.87 60.10 -18.94
N ARG A 187 30.96 59.75 -19.65
CA ARG A 187 31.26 58.36 -20.04
C ARG A 187 31.58 57.49 -18.84
N GLU A 188 32.38 58.00 -17.90
CA GLU A 188 32.71 57.30 -16.66
C GLU A 188 31.45 56.98 -15.85
N ARG A 189 30.57 57.97 -15.63
CA ARG A 189 29.28 57.75 -14.97
C ARG A 189 28.38 56.77 -15.71
N GLN A 190 28.44 56.73 -17.04
CA GLN A 190 27.66 55.76 -17.81
C GLN A 190 28.21 54.34 -17.62
N LEU A 191 29.53 54.16 -17.65
CA LEU A 191 30.18 52.89 -17.36
C LEU A 191 29.91 52.42 -15.92
N GLU A 192 29.89 53.32 -14.93
CA GLU A 192 29.52 52.97 -13.55
C GLU A 192 28.08 52.47 -13.45
N ARG A 193 27.15 53.09 -14.17
CA ARG A 193 25.75 52.64 -14.20
C ARG A 193 25.61 51.28 -14.87
N GLU A 194 26.26 51.09 -16.01
CA GLU A 194 26.26 49.80 -16.71
C GLU A 194 26.89 48.71 -15.84
N LEU A 195 27.98 49.00 -15.13
CA LEU A 195 28.62 48.08 -14.21
C LEU A 195 27.69 47.73 -13.02
N ALA A 196 27.01 48.72 -12.44
CA ALA A 196 26.04 48.49 -11.38
C ALA A 196 24.84 47.66 -11.84
N GLU A 197 24.34 47.89 -13.06
CA GLU A 197 23.23 47.13 -13.65
C GLU A 197 23.64 45.69 -13.96
N ARG A 198 24.86 45.49 -14.49
CA ARG A 198 25.45 44.16 -14.67
C ARG A 198 25.65 43.42 -13.35
N GLN A 199 26.06 44.12 -12.29
CA GLN A 199 26.19 43.54 -10.96
C GLN A 199 24.84 43.11 -10.38
N ARG A 200 23.77 43.90 -10.58
CA ARG A 200 22.42 43.50 -10.16
C ARG A 200 21.93 42.28 -10.93
N SER A 201 22.06 42.28 -12.25
CA SER A 201 21.69 41.13 -13.08
C SER A 201 22.48 39.87 -12.69
N LEU A 202 23.76 40.02 -12.33
CA LEU A 202 24.58 38.92 -11.84
C LEU A 202 24.12 38.43 -10.46
N ALA A 203 23.68 39.32 -9.57
CA ALA A 203 23.09 38.93 -8.28
C ALA A 203 21.76 38.19 -8.44
N GLU A 204 20.88 38.68 -9.32
CA GLU A 204 19.58 38.04 -9.63
C GLU A 204 19.78 36.63 -10.21
N THR A 205 20.68 36.47 -11.19
CA THR A 205 20.99 35.16 -11.76
C THR A 205 21.62 34.20 -10.75
N ARG A 206 22.41 34.71 -9.80
CA ARG A 206 22.93 33.89 -8.69
C ARG A 206 21.82 33.43 -7.74
N MET A 207 20.87 34.30 -7.39
CA MET A 207 19.73 33.90 -6.56
C MET A 207 18.86 32.87 -7.27
N ALA A 208 18.55 33.09 -8.56
CA ALA A 208 17.79 32.13 -9.35
C ALA A 208 18.50 30.75 -9.45
N LEU A 209 19.83 30.74 -9.57
CA LEU A 209 20.61 29.50 -9.56
C LEU A 209 20.53 28.77 -8.21
N GLU A 210 20.56 29.52 -7.10
CA GLU A 210 20.48 28.92 -5.77
C GLU A 210 19.07 28.38 -5.47
N ASP A 211 18.02 29.08 -5.90
CA ASP A 211 16.65 28.59 -5.86
C ASP A 211 16.50 27.30 -6.69
N ALA A 212 17.04 27.26 -7.90
CA ALA A 212 17.03 26.05 -8.73
C ALA A 212 17.78 24.87 -8.06
N ARG A 213 18.89 25.15 -7.34
CA ARG A 213 19.62 24.13 -6.59
C ARG A 213 18.83 23.59 -5.41
N THR A 214 18.17 24.45 -4.65
CA THR A 214 17.32 24.02 -3.53
C THR A 214 16.14 23.19 -4.02
N GLN A 215 15.50 23.59 -5.13
CA GLN A 215 14.45 22.80 -5.79
C GLN A 215 14.97 21.44 -6.26
N THR A 216 16.15 21.39 -6.90
CA THR A 216 16.78 20.13 -7.34
C THR A 216 17.08 19.21 -6.17
N ALA A 217 17.58 19.75 -5.05
CA ALA A 217 17.81 18.98 -3.83
C ALA A 217 16.50 18.43 -3.24
N GLY A 218 15.44 19.24 -3.23
CA GLY A 218 14.09 18.81 -2.83
C GLY A 218 13.56 17.67 -3.70
N LEU A 219 13.66 17.81 -5.03
CA LEU A 219 13.25 16.77 -5.98
C LEU A 219 14.05 15.48 -5.79
N SER A 220 15.36 15.57 -5.60
CA SER A 220 16.21 14.40 -5.29
C SER A 220 15.74 13.66 -4.03
N GLY A 221 15.37 14.38 -2.98
CA GLY A 221 14.76 13.79 -1.78
C GLY A 221 13.43 13.08 -2.06
N THR A 222 12.58 13.68 -2.89
CA THR A 222 11.31 13.04 -3.29
C THR A 222 11.52 11.76 -4.10
N VAL A 223 12.50 11.74 -5.01
CA VAL A 223 12.85 10.54 -5.79
C VAL A 223 13.36 9.43 -4.88
N ALA A 224 14.19 9.74 -3.88
CA ALA A 224 14.66 8.77 -2.90
C ALA A 224 13.50 8.17 -2.10
N ASN A 225 12.56 8.99 -1.63
CA ASN A 225 11.37 8.53 -0.91
C ASN A 225 10.48 7.64 -1.78
N LEU A 226 10.22 8.04 -3.02
CA LEU A 226 9.43 7.24 -3.97
C LEU A 226 10.11 5.91 -4.29
N THR A 227 11.43 5.89 -4.41
CA THR A 227 12.20 4.66 -4.65
C THR A 227 12.07 3.69 -3.47
N ALA A 228 12.18 4.20 -2.24
CA ALA A 228 12.00 3.40 -1.02
C ALA A 228 10.55 2.88 -0.89
N ALA A 229 9.54 3.69 -1.22
CA ALA A 229 8.14 3.26 -1.21
C ALA A 229 7.88 2.17 -2.26
N ASN A 230 8.44 2.30 -3.46
CA ASN A 230 8.29 1.31 -4.53
C ASN A 230 8.93 -0.04 -4.16
N ALA A 231 10.08 -0.03 -3.47
CA ALA A 231 10.69 -1.24 -2.93
C ALA A 231 9.77 -1.96 -1.92
N ARG A 232 9.14 -1.22 -1.00
CA ARG A 232 8.18 -1.79 -0.04
C ARG A 232 6.95 -2.35 -0.72
N LEU A 233 6.43 -1.67 -1.74
CA LEU A 233 5.28 -2.17 -2.50
C LEU A 233 5.59 -3.48 -3.22
N ARG A 234 6.79 -3.62 -3.80
CA ARG A 234 7.21 -4.88 -4.41
C ARG A 234 7.24 -6.03 -3.41
N GLU A 235 7.80 -5.79 -2.23
CA GLU A 235 7.81 -6.78 -1.13
C GLU A 235 6.38 -7.19 -0.73
N THR A 236 5.44 -6.24 -0.65
CA THR A 236 4.03 -6.56 -0.35
C THR A 236 3.35 -7.36 -1.47
N VAL A 237 3.67 -7.08 -2.74
CA VAL A 237 3.13 -7.84 -3.88
C VAL A 237 3.66 -9.26 -3.86
N GLU A 238 4.95 -9.47 -3.64
CA GLU A 238 5.56 -10.79 -3.53
C GLU A 238 4.92 -11.61 -2.39
N ALA A 239 4.66 -11.00 -1.23
CA ALA A 239 3.98 -11.65 -0.12
C ALA A 239 2.54 -12.07 -0.47
N LEU A 240 1.79 -11.21 -1.16
CA LEU A 240 0.42 -11.50 -1.60
C LEU A 240 0.37 -12.59 -2.67
N GLU A 241 1.35 -12.63 -3.58
CA GLU A 241 1.48 -13.71 -4.56
C GLU A 241 1.74 -15.06 -3.89
N GLU A 242 2.57 -15.09 -2.84
CA GLU A 242 2.81 -16.30 -2.06
C GLU A 242 1.54 -16.78 -1.33
N GLU A 243 0.75 -15.86 -0.75
CA GLU A 243 -0.54 -16.20 -0.16
C GLU A 243 -1.55 -16.73 -1.18
N LEU A 244 -1.60 -16.13 -2.37
CA LEU A 244 -2.46 -16.61 -3.46
C LEU A 244 -2.08 -18.02 -3.89
N ALA A 245 -0.78 -18.32 -3.98
CA ALA A 245 -0.30 -19.68 -4.27
C ALA A 245 -0.78 -20.68 -3.20
N LYS A 246 -0.64 -20.32 -1.91
CA LYS A 246 -1.13 -21.14 -0.79
C LYS A 246 -2.65 -21.37 -0.86
N ARG A 247 -3.43 -20.34 -1.22
CA ARG A 247 -4.90 -20.47 -1.43
C ARG A 247 -5.24 -21.32 -2.65
N GLY A 248 -4.44 -21.28 -3.71
CA GLY A 248 -4.59 -22.14 -4.88
C GLY A 248 -4.49 -23.62 -4.52
N GLU A 249 -3.50 -24.00 -3.69
CA GLU A 249 -3.38 -25.36 -3.17
C GLU A 249 -4.59 -25.78 -2.31
N GLN A 250 -5.08 -24.88 -1.46
CA GLN A 250 -6.27 -25.13 -0.66
C GLN A 250 -7.52 -25.37 -1.52
N ARG A 251 -7.70 -24.59 -2.60
CA ARG A 251 -8.79 -24.82 -3.57
C ARG A 251 -8.67 -26.14 -4.30
N SER A 252 -7.47 -26.55 -4.69
CA SER A 252 -7.23 -27.86 -5.30
C SER A 252 -7.64 -29.00 -4.35
N ARG A 253 -7.27 -28.89 -3.07
CA ARG A 253 -7.71 -29.86 -2.04
C ARG A 253 -9.23 -29.87 -1.85
N ALA A 254 -9.86 -28.70 -1.85
CA ALA A 254 -11.31 -28.58 -1.75
C ALA A 254 -12.03 -29.19 -2.98
N SER A 255 -11.50 -28.95 -4.18
CA SER A 255 -12.03 -29.53 -5.42
C SER A 255 -11.97 -31.06 -5.41
N SER A 256 -10.86 -31.65 -4.94
CA SER A 256 -10.75 -33.11 -4.81
C SER A 256 -11.78 -33.67 -3.82
N ALA A 257 -12.06 -32.95 -2.72
CA ALA A 257 -13.09 -33.33 -1.76
C ALA A 257 -14.50 -33.23 -2.35
N THR A 258 -14.80 -32.22 -3.17
CA THR A 258 -16.11 -32.10 -3.84
C THR A 258 -16.31 -33.18 -4.90
N THR A 259 -15.28 -33.55 -5.66
CA THR A 259 -15.39 -34.65 -6.65
C THR A 259 -15.69 -35.99 -5.97
N LEU A 260 -15.06 -36.27 -4.83
CA LEU A 260 -15.38 -37.46 -4.03
C LEU A 260 -16.83 -37.45 -3.54
N LEU A 261 -17.36 -36.30 -3.11
CA LEU A 261 -18.77 -36.16 -2.72
C LEU A 261 -19.73 -36.38 -3.90
N GLU A 262 -19.39 -35.89 -5.10
CA GLU A 262 -20.19 -36.13 -6.31
C GLU A 262 -20.18 -37.60 -6.73
N GLU A 263 -19.07 -38.31 -6.59
CA GLU A 263 -19.01 -39.76 -6.84
C GLU A 263 -19.85 -40.54 -5.83
N MET A 264 -19.82 -40.17 -4.55
CA MET A 264 -20.65 -40.79 -3.51
C MET A 264 -22.16 -40.58 -3.72
N THR A 265 -22.56 -39.51 -4.41
CA THR A 265 -23.97 -39.19 -4.66
C THR A 265 -24.55 -39.78 -5.94
N LYS A 266 -23.70 -40.28 -6.86
CA LYS A 266 -24.13 -40.94 -8.12
C LYS A 266 -24.50 -42.41 -7.97
N ASN A 267 -24.22 -43.04 -6.82
CA ASN A 267 -24.67 -44.40 -6.55
C ASN A 267 -26.12 -44.35 -6.03
N ASP A 268 -27.06 -44.85 -6.83
CA ASP A 268 -28.52 -44.83 -6.57
C ASP A 268 -28.97 -45.71 -5.39
N GLU A 269 -28.06 -46.47 -4.77
CA GLU A 269 -28.33 -47.08 -3.48
C GLU A 269 -28.03 -46.07 -2.37
N PRO A 270 -29.00 -45.75 -1.49
CA PRO A 270 -28.73 -44.85 -0.39
C PRO A 270 -27.61 -45.46 0.44
N ALA A 271 -26.46 -44.79 0.43
CA ALA A 271 -25.31 -45.12 1.26
C ALA A 271 -25.77 -45.06 2.72
N SER A 272 -26.25 -46.19 3.21
CA SER A 272 -26.81 -46.37 4.53
C SER A 272 -25.72 -47.00 5.39
N ILE A 273 -25.53 -46.42 6.57
CA ILE A 273 -24.59 -46.95 7.53
C ILE A 273 -25.09 -48.34 7.95
N GLY A 274 -24.39 -49.40 7.52
CA GLY A 274 -24.69 -50.76 7.97
C GLY A 274 -24.34 -51.88 6.98
N ASN A 275 -24.31 -51.62 5.67
CA ASN A 275 -24.18 -52.72 4.69
C ASN A 275 -22.76 -52.94 4.13
N ASP A 276 -21.87 -51.95 4.19
CA ASP A 276 -20.51 -52.08 3.66
C ASP A 276 -19.43 -51.95 4.74
N ARG A 277 -18.68 -53.04 4.96
CA ARG A 277 -17.62 -53.14 6.00
C ARG A 277 -16.48 -52.13 5.82
N ASN A 278 -16.29 -51.57 4.62
CA ASN A 278 -15.26 -50.57 4.34
C ASN A 278 -15.83 -49.13 4.19
N GLY A 279 -17.10 -48.96 3.82
CA GLY A 279 -17.76 -47.66 3.68
C GLY A 279 -18.45 -47.15 4.96
N GLY A 280 -18.80 -48.07 5.88
CA GLY A 280 -19.47 -47.74 7.13
C GLY A 280 -18.68 -46.81 8.05
N ASN A 281 -17.34 -46.93 8.08
CA ASN A 281 -16.51 -46.09 8.94
C ASN A 281 -16.53 -44.60 8.52
N VAL A 282 -16.48 -44.31 7.22
CA VAL A 282 -16.48 -42.92 6.72
C VAL A 282 -17.83 -42.25 6.97
N LEU A 283 -18.93 -42.98 6.79
CA LEU A 283 -20.28 -42.45 7.03
C LEU A 283 -20.57 -42.25 8.52
N VAL A 284 -20.04 -43.10 9.40
CA VAL A 284 -20.11 -42.91 10.86
C VAL A 284 -19.31 -41.69 11.31
N GLU A 285 -18.09 -41.52 10.80
CA GLU A 285 -17.27 -40.33 11.07
C GLU A 285 -17.98 -39.05 10.60
N PHE A 286 -18.55 -39.08 9.40
CA PHE A 286 -19.31 -37.95 8.87
C PHE A 286 -20.56 -37.65 9.71
N PHE A 287 -21.29 -38.68 10.16
CA PHE A 287 -22.42 -38.52 11.07
C PHE A 287 -21.99 -37.82 12.37
N PHE A 288 -20.87 -38.23 12.97
CA PHE A 288 -20.37 -37.60 14.20
C PHE A 288 -19.86 -36.17 14.02
N LEU A 289 -19.21 -35.87 12.89
CA LEU A 289 -18.83 -34.49 12.55
C LEU A 289 -20.07 -33.62 12.35
N THR A 290 -21.09 -34.15 11.64
CA THR A 290 -22.36 -33.45 11.45
C THR A 290 -23.09 -33.24 12.77
N ALA A 291 -23.04 -34.22 13.68
CA ALA A 291 -23.58 -34.10 15.02
C ALA A 291 -22.90 -32.98 15.81
N MET A 292 -21.56 -32.94 15.83
CA MET A 292 -20.81 -31.87 16.49
C MET A 292 -21.12 -30.48 15.91
N ALA A 293 -21.19 -30.36 14.59
CA ALA A 293 -21.56 -29.11 13.93
C ALA A 293 -22.95 -28.62 14.36
N CYS A 294 -23.94 -29.52 14.41
CA CYS A 294 -25.29 -29.19 14.88
C CYS A 294 -25.30 -28.75 16.36
N LYS A 295 -24.53 -29.42 17.23
CA LYS A 295 -24.45 -29.04 18.65
C LYS A 295 -23.84 -27.65 18.83
N LEU A 296 -22.75 -27.36 18.13
CA LEU A 296 -22.12 -26.03 18.12
C LEU A 296 -23.08 -24.95 17.60
N GLU A 297 -23.85 -25.25 16.56
CA GLU A 297 -24.85 -24.32 16.01
C GLU A 297 -25.93 -23.98 17.05
N LEU A 298 -26.48 -24.99 17.74
CA LEU A 298 -27.51 -24.80 18.76
C LEU A 298 -26.98 -23.98 19.95
N VAL A 299 -25.73 -24.23 20.39
CA VAL A 299 -25.08 -23.45 21.45
C VAL A 299 -24.89 -22.00 21.00
N ARG A 300 -24.49 -21.76 19.74
CA ARG A 300 -24.38 -20.40 19.18
C ARG A 300 -25.73 -19.68 19.11
N GLN A 301 -26.83 -20.41 18.95
CA GLN A 301 -28.20 -19.88 18.99
C GLN A 301 -28.70 -19.59 20.41
N GLY A 302 -27.84 -19.75 21.43
CA GLY A 302 -28.18 -19.48 22.83
C GLY A 302 -28.99 -20.61 23.48
N LEU A 303 -29.08 -21.78 22.84
CA LEU A 303 -29.67 -22.96 23.48
C LEU A 303 -28.67 -23.57 24.47
N SER A 304 -29.22 -24.13 25.56
CA SER A 304 -28.45 -24.60 26.73
C SER A 304 -27.27 -25.48 26.35
N SER A 305 -26.14 -25.33 27.06
CA SER A 305 -24.97 -26.20 26.98
C SER A 305 -25.30 -27.68 27.24
N GLU A 306 -26.50 -27.95 27.76
CA GLU A 306 -27.10 -29.28 27.87
C GLU A 306 -27.18 -30.04 26.55
N VAL A 307 -27.09 -29.37 25.39
CA VAL A 307 -26.98 -30.04 24.08
C VAL A 307 -25.83 -31.06 24.06
N TYR A 308 -24.74 -30.81 24.80
CA TYR A 308 -23.58 -31.71 24.88
C TYR A 308 -23.79 -32.93 25.78
N THR A 309 -24.80 -32.92 26.63
CA THR A 309 -25.11 -34.08 27.48
C THR A 309 -25.70 -35.25 26.68
N ILE A 310 -26.25 -34.96 25.49
CA ILE A 310 -26.67 -35.99 24.53
C ILE A 310 -25.40 -36.40 23.79
N THR A 311 -24.97 -37.66 23.92
CA THR A 311 -23.74 -38.11 23.27
C THR A 311 -23.96 -38.33 21.77
N ASN A 312 -22.88 -38.30 20.98
CA ASN A 312 -22.99 -38.58 19.55
C ASN A 312 -23.39 -40.04 19.30
N GLU A 313 -22.94 -40.93 20.19
CA GLU A 313 -23.28 -42.35 20.21
C GLU A 313 -24.77 -42.55 20.50
N GLN A 314 -25.36 -41.79 21.43
CA GLN A 314 -26.82 -41.82 21.68
C GLN A 314 -27.62 -41.36 20.47
N LEU A 315 -27.18 -40.30 19.79
CA LEU A 315 -27.84 -39.85 18.55
C LEU A 315 -27.72 -40.89 17.43
N TYR A 316 -26.57 -41.56 17.35
CA TYR A 316 -26.35 -42.61 16.39
C TYR A 316 -27.22 -43.84 16.68
N ASP A 317 -27.27 -44.29 17.93
CA ASP A 317 -28.13 -45.39 18.36
C ASP A 317 -29.61 -45.08 18.14
N ASP A 318 -30.03 -43.84 18.41
CA ASP A 318 -31.39 -43.37 18.12
C ASP A 318 -31.70 -43.41 16.62
N MET A 319 -30.76 -43.00 15.78
CA MET A 319 -30.90 -43.05 14.32
C MET A 319 -31.00 -44.50 13.81
N VAL A 320 -30.19 -45.40 14.36
CA VAL A 320 -30.19 -46.82 13.99
C VAL A 320 -31.48 -47.52 14.42
N ARG A 321 -32.13 -47.04 15.48
CA ARG A 321 -33.43 -47.56 15.95
C ARG A 321 -34.62 -47.06 15.11
N GLU A 322 -34.44 -46.09 14.23
CA GLU A 322 -35.50 -45.62 13.34
C GLU A 322 -35.98 -46.75 12.41
N GLN A 323 -37.29 -46.82 12.17
CA GLN A 323 -37.87 -47.86 11.31
C GLN A 323 -37.43 -47.73 9.84
N GLN A 324 -37.02 -46.53 9.43
CA GLN A 324 -36.49 -46.26 8.10
C GLN A 324 -35.08 -45.70 8.21
N PRO A 325 -34.12 -46.20 7.40
CA PRO A 325 -32.76 -45.68 7.42
C PRO A 325 -32.78 -44.21 6.99
N VAL A 326 -32.21 -43.34 7.81
CA VAL A 326 -32.05 -41.94 7.46
C VAL A 326 -31.03 -41.85 6.32
N PRO A 327 -31.35 -41.25 5.16
CA PRO A 327 -30.38 -41.09 4.10
C PRO A 327 -29.30 -40.09 4.51
N PHE A 328 -28.07 -40.30 4.05
CA PHE A 328 -26.90 -39.47 4.36
C PHE A 328 -27.16 -37.96 4.21
N CYS A 329 -27.82 -37.55 3.12
CA CYS A 329 -28.13 -36.13 2.85
C CYS A 329 -29.10 -35.49 3.86
N TYR A 330 -29.76 -36.30 4.69
CA TYR A 330 -30.69 -35.84 5.73
C TYR A 330 -30.12 -35.90 7.15
N TYR A 331 -28.86 -36.32 7.35
CA TYR A 331 -28.25 -36.40 8.69
C TYR A 331 -28.31 -35.08 9.44
N HIS A 332 -27.94 -33.97 8.80
CA HIS A 332 -27.97 -32.65 9.44
C HIS A 332 -29.38 -32.30 9.97
N TYR A 333 -30.40 -32.47 9.15
CA TYR A 333 -31.78 -32.16 9.52
C TYR A 333 -32.31 -33.08 10.62
N TRP A 334 -32.08 -34.39 10.48
CA TRP A 334 -32.52 -35.38 11.45
C TRP A 334 -31.86 -35.15 12.82
N ILE A 335 -30.53 -34.97 12.85
CA ILE A 335 -29.77 -34.70 14.07
C ILE A 335 -30.28 -33.43 14.76
N LYS A 336 -30.43 -32.34 14.00
CA LYS A 336 -30.89 -31.05 14.54
C LYS A 336 -32.31 -31.15 15.11
N ALA A 337 -33.21 -31.84 14.42
CA ALA A 337 -34.57 -32.09 14.89
C ALA A 337 -34.56 -32.91 16.19
N ARG A 338 -33.75 -33.97 16.25
CA ARG A 338 -33.65 -34.84 17.42
C ARG A 338 -33.08 -34.10 18.64
N LEU A 339 -31.99 -33.37 18.47
CA LEU A 339 -31.41 -32.54 19.53
C LEU A 339 -32.41 -31.52 20.07
N THR A 340 -33.11 -30.82 19.17
CA THR A 340 -34.12 -29.83 19.55
C THR A 340 -35.30 -30.46 20.30
N GLN A 341 -35.75 -31.64 19.86
CA GLN A 341 -36.83 -32.37 20.51
C GLN A 341 -36.43 -32.80 21.93
N THR A 342 -35.24 -33.36 22.11
CA THR A 342 -34.76 -33.83 23.42
C THR A 342 -34.61 -32.68 24.41
N LEU A 343 -34.11 -31.53 23.97
CA LEU A 343 -34.02 -30.32 24.82
C LEU A 343 -35.41 -29.84 25.25
N ARG A 344 -36.38 -29.80 24.33
CA ARG A 344 -37.76 -29.41 24.66
C ARG A 344 -38.41 -30.35 25.67
N MET A 345 -38.17 -31.66 25.55
CA MET A 345 -38.71 -32.65 26.50
C MET A 345 -38.10 -32.46 27.89
N ARG A 346 -36.81 -32.14 27.99
CA ARG A 346 -36.16 -31.85 29.27
C ARG A 346 -36.63 -30.55 29.91
N ASP A 347 -36.79 -29.49 29.12
CA ASP A 347 -37.37 -28.24 29.62
C ASP A 347 -38.78 -28.45 30.20
N GLN A 348 -39.59 -29.30 29.56
CA GLN A 348 -40.91 -29.67 30.06
C GLN A 348 -40.82 -30.48 31.36
N GLN A 349 -39.88 -31.42 31.46
CA GLN A 349 -39.65 -32.21 32.66
C GLN A 349 -39.19 -31.33 33.84
N ALA A 350 -38.22 -30.43 33.63
CA ALA A 350 -37.76 -29.48 34.64
C ALA A 350 -38.87 -28.54 35.13
N LYS A 351 -39.75 -28.09 34.24
CA LYS A 351 -40.95 -27.31 34.59
C LYS A 351 -41.97 -28.12 35.39
N SER A 352 -42.11 -29.41 35.11
CA SER A 352 -43.00 -30.29 35.88
C SER A 352 -42.47 -30.57 37.29
N GLU A 353 -41.16 -30.77 37.45
CA GLU A 353 -40.52 -31.02 38.75
C GLU A 353 -40.55 -29.77 39.63
N THR A 354 -40.29 -28.59 39.07
CA THR A 354 -40.43 -27.31 39.81
C THR A 354 -41.87 -27.05 40.24
N SER A 355 -42.86 -27.42 39.42
CA SER A 355 -44.28 -27.36 39.79
C SER A 355 -44.62 -28.31 40.95
N ILE A 356 -44.05 -29.52 40.97
CA ILE A 356 -44.22 -30.48 42.08
C ILE A 356 -43.61 -29.94 43.37
N TRP A 357 -42.39 -29.38 43.32
CA TRP A 357 -41.75 -28.78 44.48
C TRP A 357 -42.49 -27.52 44.97
N HIS A 358 -43.03 -26.71 44.07
CA HIS A 358 -43.89 -25.59 44.45
C HIS A 358 -45.21 -26.04 45.08
N ALA A 359 -45.83 -27.10 44.57
CA ALA A 359 -47.03 -27.68 45.17
C ALA A 359 -46.77 -28.26 46.56
N LEU A 360 -45.64 -28.95 46.76
CA LEU A 360 -45.18 -29.45 48.06
C LEU A 360 -44.85 -28.32 49.03
N TRP A 361 -44.18 -27.26 48.57
CA TRP A 361 -43.83 -26.11 49.42
C TRP A 361 -45.06 -25.31 49.85
N ASN A 362 -46.10 -25.21 49.03
CA ASN A 362 -47.36 -24.55 49.40
C ASN A 362 -48.27 -25.41 50.30
N TRP A 363 -47.97 -26.70 50.43
CA TRP A 363 -48.73 -27.63 51.28
C TRP A 363 -48.20 -27.68 52.72
N ILE A 364 -46.91 -27.40 52.91
CA ILE A 364 -46.26 -27.19 54.21
C ILE A 364 -46.57 -25.78 54.69
#